data_AF-A0A841G2S1-F1
#
_entry.id   AF-A0A841G2S1-F1
#
_cell.length_a   1.000
_cell.length_b   1.000
_cell.length_c   1.000
_cell.angle_alpha   90.00
_cell.angle_beta   90.00
_cell.angle_gamma   90.00
#
_symmetry.space_group_name_H-M   'P 1'
#
loop_
_entity.id
_entity.type
_entity.pdbx_description
1 polymer ?
#
loop_
_entity_poly.entity_id
_entity_poly.type
_entity_poly.pdbx_seq_one_letter_code
_entity_poly.pdbx_strand_id
1 'polypeptide(L)'
;MPTADSGRDGRLSRRSLALGALGAAGAATTATVVASTPAVAAETLAGETWEVVTEGFNDAAVAAAMARVLATRSGNAVRAKLILPPGNYALTKPLLAHDANFPTNSLEGLSIQGMGIRSTTINWNDTGTAPFITASRPRLRFLHMSGFTAASTNAANEFAYLVSDTSGGYNQGWLIQDVEFNGSWLRVFGLDGGATANLNSEFVLERVFTTTNSVFADAFFRCGGVRLGDHNQQNQFLNYWIKDCCLTLSKGTVFTFPRGGSIRVQNGSWSAANATDGPITWFHMPAANSNNHAAMQLTVRDVKFEPKAANHKIIDCAWSGGSVLFDNCNDHGSIQNTASKGYNLHRYVGANPWGFGGCMPSVRYQQCQLTGFHQYEGAAVKRGGVVYDGSYFYRGDNGNMANATTGTDAALRWTSGAPRYRFRECYNVVDETNWA
;
A
#
# COMPACT_ATOMS: atom_id res chain seq x y z
N MET A 1 30.60 39.92 -34.69
CA MET A 1 29.23 40.11 -35.17
C MET A 1 28.32 39.21 -34.34
N PRO A 2 27.34 39.78 -33.61
CA PRO A 2 26.38 39.05 -32.79
C PRO A 2 25.00 38.95 -33.48
N THR A 3 24.22 37.92 -33.12
CA THR A 3 22.75 37.91 -32.97
C THR A 3 22.37 36.55 -32.34
N ALA A 4 21.35 36.38 -31.50
CA ALA A 4 20.61 37.25 -30.60
C ALA A 4 19.97 36.29 -29.59
N ASP A 5 20.12 36.64 -28.32
CA ASP A 5 19.47 36.01 -27.17
C ASP A 5 18.05 36.56 -27.06
N SER A 6 17.04 35.71 -26.83
CA SER A 6 15.69 36.16 -26.47
C SER A 6 15.26 35.47 -25.19
N GLY A 7 15.33 36.25 -24.11
CA GLY A 7 15.05 35.83 -22.76
C GLY A 7 13.58 35.51 -22.51
N ARG A 8 13.37 34.65 -21.52
CA ARG A 8 12.16 34.61 -20.70
C ARG A 8 12.57 34.67 -19.24
N ASP A 9 12.58 35.90 -18.73
CA ASP A 9 12.73 36.20 -17.32
C ASP A 9 11.58 35.58 -16.50
N GLY A 10 11.92 34.59 -15.68
CA GLY A 10 11.08 34.10 -14.60
C GLY A 10 11.04 35.11 -13.47
N ARG A 11 10.06 36.01 -13.48
CA ARG A 11 9.71 36.84 -12.32
C ARG A 11 8.52 36.24 -11.59
N LEU A 12 8.79 35.58 -10.47
CA LEU A 12 7.79 35.25 -9.45
C LEU A 12 7.24 36.54 -8.85
N SER A 13 5.94 36.77 -9.01
CA SER A 13 5.21 37.90 -8.44
C SER A 13 5.16 37.79 -6.91
N ARG A 14 5.87 38.69 -6.23
CA ARG A 14 5.77 38.96 -4.80
C ARG A 14 4.61 39.93 -4.56
N ARG A 15 3.49 39.44 -4.02
CA ARG A 15 2.36 40.16 -3.37
C ARG A 15 1.44 39.02 -2.89
N SER A 16 1.08 38.79 -1.62
CA SER A 16 1.05 39.60 -0.40
C SER A 16 1.09 38.66 0.80
N LEU A 17 2.16 38.72 1.60
CA LEU A 17 2.23 38.14 2.94
C LEU A 17 2.24 39.33 3.89
N ALA A 18 1.08 39.64 4.46
CA ALA A 18 0.93 40.65 5.50
C ALA A 18 -0.20 40.23 6.45
N LEU A 19 0.02 40.56 7.73
CA LEU A 19 -0.78 40.28 8.95
C LEU A 19 -0.48 38.93 9.59
N GLY A 20 0.07 38.85 10.80
CA GLY A 20 0.41 39.89 11.77
C GLY A 20 0.58 39.24 13.13
N ALA A 21 1.79 39.27 13.68
CA ALA A 21 2.06 38.92 15.06
C ALA A 21 2.80 40.10 15.69
N LEU A 22 2.16 40.77 16.66
CA LEU A 22 2.77 41.44 17.80
C LEU A 22 1.70 42.18 18.61
N GLY A 23 1.77 42.05 19.93
CA GLY A 23 1.34 43.10 20.87
C GLY A 23 0.04 42.85 21.63
N ALA A 24 0.13 42.10 22.72
CA ALA A 24 -0.83 42.20 23.82
C ALA A 24 -0.58 43.49 24.60
N ALA A 25 -1.56 44.40 24.64
CA ALA A 25 -1.85 45.30 25.77
C ALA A 25 -3.09 46.17 25.47
N GLY A 26 -4.18 45.93 26.23
CA GLY A 26 -5.02 47.01 26.77
C GLY A 26 -6.12 47.64 25.89
N ALA A 27 -7.29 47.72 26.53
CA ALA A 27 -8.44 48.60 26.25
C ALA A 27 -9.50 48.12 25.25
N ALA A 28 -10.69 47.91 25.82
CA ALA A 28 -11.92 47.53 25.16
C ALA A 28 -12.53 48.67 24.34
N THR A 29 -12.98 48.35 23.14
CA THR A 29 -14.09 49.04 22.47
C THR A 29 -14.86 48.03 21.62
N THR A 30 -16.15 47.94 21.91
CA THR A 30 -17.15 47.15 21.19
C THR A 30 -17.32 47.67 19.77
N ALA A 31 -16.91 46.89 18.78
CA ALA A 31 -17.29 47.06 17.37
C ALA A 31 -18.03 45.80 16.91
N THR A 32 -19.33 45.94 16.67
CA THR A 32 -20.15 44.99 15.91
C THR A 32 -19.57 44.82 14.51
N VAL A 33 -18.77 43.78 14.32
CA VAL A 33 -18.36 43.31 13.00
C VAL A 33 -19.52 42.52 12.42
N VAL A 34 -20.24 43.11 11.47
CA VAL A 34 -21.10 42.37 10.57
C VAL A 34 -20.19 41.41 9.80
N ALA A 35 -20.22 40.14 10.17
CA ALA A 35 -19.46 39.10 9.50
C ALA A 35 -20.01 38.93 8.08
N SER A 36 -19.44 39.66 7.13
CA SER A 36 -19.56 39.34 5.72
C SER A 36 -18.85 38.01 5.51
N THR A 37 -19.62 36.96 5.22
CA THR A 37 -19.12 35.72 4.62
C THR A 37 -18.17 36.06 3.48
N PRO A 38 -16.88 35.67 3.52
CA PRO A 38 -16.05 35.77 2.34
C PRO A 38 -16.55 34.72 1.35
N ALA A 39 -17.11 35.17 0.24
CA ALA A 39 -17.32 34.32 -0.91
C ALA A 39 -15.93 33.86 -1.40
N VAL A 40 -15.63 32.57 -1.23
CA VAL A 40 -14.37 32.00 -1.67
C VAL A 40 -14.49 31.75 -3.17
N ALA A 41 -13.72 32.50 -3.96
CA ALA A 41 -13.57 32.29 -5.38
C ALA A 41 -12.75 31.02 -5.61
N ALA A 42 -13.23 30.13 -6.48
CA ALA A 42 -12.38 29.13 -7.11
C ALA A 42 -11.22 29.88 -7.80
N GLU A 43 -10.00 29.71 -7.31
CA GLU A 43 -8.83 30.32 -7.92
C GLU A 43 -8.38 29.45 -9.09
N THR A 44 -8.46 29.96 -10.31
CA THR A 44 -7.95 29.27 -11.49
C THR A 44 -6.45 29.57 -11.63
N LEU A 45 -5.59 28.67 -11.15
CA LEU A 45 -4.18 28.66 -11.54
C LEU A 45 -3.97 27.62 -12.64
N ALA A 46 -3.37 28.06 -13.75
CA ALA A 46 -2.95 27.20 -14.87
C ALA A 46 -4.05 26.38 -15.58
N GLY A 47 -5.31 26.85 -15.56
CA GLY A 47 -6.42 26.18 -16.23
C GLY A 47 -7.02 24.99 -15.45
N GLU A 48 -6.52 24.74 -14.24
CA GLU A 48 -7.13 23.81 -13.29
C GLU A 48 -8.00 24.58 -12.29
N THR A 49 -9.18 24.04 -11.97
CA THR A 49 -10.08 24.61 -10.97
C THR A 49 -9.77 23.98 -9.60
N TRP A 50 -9.72 24.80 -8.55
CA TRP A 50 -9.37 24.35 -7.21
C TRP A 50 -10.40 24.84 -6.19
N GLU A 51 -10.72 23.98 -5.23
CA GLU A 51 -11.51 24.33 -4.05
C GLU A 51 -10.63 24.15 -2.82
N VAL A 52 -10.34 25.26 -2.15
CA VAL A 52 -9.48 25.27 -0.97
C VAL A 52 -10.36 25.21 0.28
N VAL A 53 -9.98 24.36 1.24
CA VAL A 53 -10.61 24.37 2.57
C VAL A 53 -10.13 25.61 3.33
N THR A 54 -11.00 26.59 3.51
CA THR A 54 -10.69 27.89 4.16
C THR A 54 -11.43 28.10 5.48
N GLU A 55 -12.45 27.30 5.77
CA GLU A 55 -13.39 27.49 6.89
C GLU A 55 -12.97 26.71 8.17
N GLY A 56 -11.70 26.32 8.26
CA GLY A 56 -11.11 25.61 9.40
C GLY A 56 -10.74 24.15 9.11
N PHE A 57 -10.26 23.46 10.15
CA PHE A 57 -9.67 22.11 10.07
C PHE A 57 -10.62 21.00 10.59
N ASN A 58 -11.92 21.14 10.33
CA ASN A 58 -12.97 20.27 10.88
C ASN A 58 -13.84 19.63 9.78
N ASP A 59 -14.70 18.69 10.18
CA ASP A 59 -15.60 17.96 9.28
C ASP A 59 -16.48 18.87 8.42
N ALA A 60 -17.04 19.95 9.00
CA ALA A 60 -17.97 20.83 8.28
C ALA A 60 -17.29 21.59 7.15
N ALA A 61 -16.10 22.15 7.42
CA ALA A 61 -15.32 22.88 6.43
C ALA A 61 -14.86 21.98 5.28
N VAL A 62 -14.39 20.76 5.60
CA VAL A 62 -13.96 19.78 4.60
C VAL A 62 -15.14 19.28 3.77
N ALA A 63 -16.29 18.98 4.40
CA ALA A 63 -17.49 18.55 3.70
C ALA A 63 -18.05 19.65 2.78
N ALA A 64 -18.06 20.91 3.21
CA ALA A 64 -18.52 22.04 2.40
C ALA A 64 -17.63 22.22 1.16
N ALA A 65 -16.31 22.17 1.30
CA ALA A 65 -15.38 22.24 0.18
C ALA A 65 -15.52 21.04 -0.77
N MET A 66 -15.65 19.83 -0.23
CA MET A 66 -15.88 18.63 -1.06
C MET A 66 -17.21 18.73 -1.84
N ALA A 67 -18.28 19.24 -1.22
CA ALA A 67 -19.55 19.45 -1.92
C ALA A 67 -19.40 20.41 -3.11
N ARG A 68 -18.60 21.49 -2.97
CA ARG A 68 -18.29 22.40 -4.08
C ARG A 68 -17.48 21.72 -5.17
N VAL A 69 -16.48 20.90 -4.82
CA VAL A 69 -15.72 20.09 -5.78
C VAL A 69 -16.65 19.19 -6.58
N LEU A 70 -17.53 18.44 -5.91
CA LEU A 70 -18.47 17.53 -6.55
C LEU A 70 -19.48 18.26 -7.45
N ALA A 71 -19.85 19.49 -7.11
CA ALA A 71 -20.73 20.33 -7.93
C ALA A 71 -20.09 20.78 -9.25
N THR A 72 -18.76 20.74 -9.38
CA THR A 72 -18.05 21.09 -10.64
C THR A 72 -18.14 20.00 -11.71
N ARG A 73 -18.79 18.89 -11.40
CA ARG A 73 -18.85 17.71 -12.26
C ARG A 73 -19.52 18.00 -13.61
N SER A 74 -18.91 17.49 -14.67
CA SER A 74 -19.46 17.49 -16.03
C SER A 74 -19.53 16.05 -16.54
N GLY A 75 -20.74 15.52 -16.70
CA GLY A 75 -20.92 14.08 -16.95
C GLY A 75 -20.48 13.27 -15.73
N ASN A 76 -19.46 12.43 -15.85
CA ASN A 76 -18.86 11.69 -14.73
C ASN A 76 -17.59 12.32 -14.15
N ALA A 77 -17.00 13.27 -14.88
CA ALA A 77 -15.71 13.85 -14.54
C ALA A 77 -15.85 15.03 -13.58
N VAL A 78 -15.15 14.97 -12.45
CA VAL A 78 -14.92 16.11 -11.56
C VAL A 78 -13.95 17.07 -12.22
N ARG A 79 -14.22 18.38 -12.17
CA ARG A 79 -13.39 19.41 -12.83
C ARG A 79 -12.52 20.19 -11.86
N ALA A 80 -12.87 20.20 -10.58
CA ALA A 80 -12.08 20.82 -9.53
C ALA A 80 -11.32 19.80 -8.67
N LYS A 81 -10.23 20.27 -8.05
CA LYS A 81 -9.45 19.52 -7.07
C LYS A 81 -9.71 20.07 -5.67
N LEU A 82 -9.77 19.20 -4.67
CA LEU A 82 -9.82 19.62 -3.27
C LEU A 82 -8.41 19.90 -2.77
N ILE A 83 -8.17 21.12 -2.26
CA ILE A 83 -6.92 21.49 -1.60
C ILE A 83 -7.13 21.55 -0.08
N LEU A 84 -6.26 20.86 0.63
CA LEU A 84 -6.13 20.88 2.09
C LEU A 84 -4.88 21.69 2.46
N PRO A 85 -5.00 22.98 2.85
CA PRO A 85 -3.88 23.77 3.34
C PRO A 85 -3.09 23.10 4.49
N PRO A 86 -1.92 23.65 4.86
CA PRO A 86 -1.17 23.15 6.00
C PRO A 86 -2.00 23.26 7.28
N GLY A 87 -2.02 22.20 8.08
CA GLY A 87 -2.84 22.13 9.28
C GLY A 87 -3.15 20.70 9.71
N ASN A 88 -3.74 20.61 10.91
CA ASN A 88 -4.12 19.36 11.54
C ASN A 88 -5.65 19.23 11.52
N TYR A 89 -6.16 18.43 10.58
CA TYR A 89 -7.57 18.15 10.41
C TYR A 89 -7.98 17.05 11.38
N ALA A 90 -8.93 17.33 12.25
CA ALA A 90 -9.53 16.32 13.13
C ALA A 90 -10.88 15.92 12.54
N LEU A 91 -10.90 14.82 11.79
CA LEU A 91 -12.06 14.38 11.04
C LEU A 91 -12.68 13.15 11.69
N THR A 92 -13.99 13.19 11.84
CA THR A 92 -14.82 12.12 12.41
C THR A 92 -15.91 11.66 11.43
N LYS A 93 -16.09 12.37 10.32
CA LYS A 93 -17.04 12.00 9.26
C LYS A 93 -16.30 11.60 7.99
N PRO A 94 -16.78 10.56 7.27
CA PRO A 94 -16.20 10.17 6.00
C PRO A 94 -16.15 11.36 5.03
N LEU A 95 -15.04 11.50 4.30
CA LEU A 95 -14.93 12.45 3.21
C LEU A 95 -15.88 12.08 2.06
N LEU A 96 -15.98 10.78 1.81
CA LEU A 96 -16.93 10.18 0.89
C LEU A 96 -17.59 9.00 1.60
N ALA A 97 -18.82 9.18 2.05
CA ALA A 97 -19.60 8.12 2.65
C ALA A 97 -20.23 7.22 1.57
N HIS A 98 -20.59 6.00 1.96
CA HIS A 98 -21.52 5.19 1.18
C HIS A 98 -22.87 5.93 1.11
N ASP A 99 -23.32 6.29 -0.10
CA ASP A 99 -24.66 6.84 -0.30
C ASP A 99 -25.42 6.01 -1.32
N ALA A 100 -26.44 5.28 -0.85
CA ALA A 100 -27.29 4.45 -1.70
C ALA A 100 -28.10 5.27 -2.73
N ASN A 101 -28.30 6.56 -2.45
CA ASN A 101 -29.00 7.50 -3.33
C ASN A 101 -28.05 8.20 -4.30
N PHE A 102 -26.74 8.01 -4.17
CA PHE A 102 -25.80 8.58 -5.12
C PHE A 102 -26.09 7.99 -6.51
N PRO A 103 -26.09 8.82 -7.58
CA PRO A 103 -26.30 8.34 -8.93
C PRO A 103 -25.41 7.14 -9.26
N THR A 104 -25.97 6.15 -9.95
CA THR A 104 -25.27 4.89 -10.30
C THR A 104 -24.12 5.08 -11.28
N ASN A 105 -23.97 6.29 -11.83
CA ASN A 105 -22.87 6.65 -12.70
C ASN A 105 -21.55 6.78 -11.91
N SER A 106 -20.42 6.68 -12.61
CA SER A 106 -19.11 6.79 -11.97
C SER A 106 -18.81 8.23 -11.54
N LEU A 107 -18.02 8.36 -10.47
CA LEU A 107 -17.35 9.60 -10.11
C LEU A 107 -15.90 9.46 -10.58
N GLU A 108 -15.49 10.29 -11.53
CA GLU A 108 -14.22 10.14 -12.24
C GLU A 108 -13.31 11.36 -12.01
N GLY A 109 -12.02 11.11 -11.80
CA GLY A 109 -11.01 12.17 -11.77
C GLY A 109 -10.99 13.01 -10.49
N LEU A 110 -11.64 12.57 -9.41
CA LEU A 110 -11.56 13.26 -8.13
C LEU A 110 -10.09 13.35 -7.69
N SER A 111 -9.66 14.54 -7.26
CA SER A 111 -8.30 14.76 -6.78
C SER A 111 -8.33 15.49 -5.44
N ILE A 112 -7.55 15.00 -4.48
CA ILE A 112 -7.41 15.57 -3.13
C ILE A 112 -5.93 15.77 -2.85
N GLN A 113 -5.53 17.01 -2.56
CA GLN A 113 -4.13 17.38 -2.42
C GLN A 113 -3.90 18.18 -1.13
N GLY A 114 -2.94 17.73 -0.33
CA GLY A 114 -2.37 18.50 0.77
C GLY A 114 -1.08 19.23 0.36
N MET A 115 -0.44 19.87 1.33
CA MET A 115 0.76 20.71 1.14
C MET A 115 2.07 20.01 1.54
N GLY A 116 2.04 18.68 1.68
CA GLY A 116 3.18 17.82 1.99
C GLY A 116 2.94 16.93 3.21
N ILE A 117 3.67 15.82 3.25
CA ILE A 117 3.73 14.91 4.40
C ILE A 117 4.07 15.71 5.66
N ARG A 118 3.28 15.53 6.72
CA ARG A 118 3.36 16.23 8.02
C ARG A 118 3.12 17.74 7.99
N SER A 119 3.02 18.38 6.81
CA SER A 119 2.53 19.76 6.67
C SER A 119 1.01 19.81 6.72
N THR A 120 0.36 18.90 6.00
CA THR A 120 -1.07 18.66 6.05
C THR A 120 -1.30 17.30 6.71
N THR A 121 -1.98 17.26 7.84
CA THR A 121 -2.26 16.02 8.58
C THR A 121 -3.75 15.82 8.74
N ILE A 122 -4.26 14.69 8.26
CA ILE A 122 -5.62 14.21 8.47
C ILE A 122 -5.60 13.20 9.62
N ASN A 123 -6.14 13.58 10.77
CA ASN A 123 -6.35 12.68 11.90
C ASN A 123 -7.76 12.09 11.78
N TRP A 124 -7.82 10.85 11.31
CA TRP A 124 -9.05 10.09 11.17
C TRP A 124 -9.38 9.37 12.47
N ASN A 125 -10.31 9.95 13.22
CA ASN A 125 -10.72 9.48 14.54
C ASN A 125 -12.22 9.19 14.58
N ASP A 126 -12.75 8.52 13.56
CA ASP A 126 -14.11 8.00 13.65
C ASP A 126 -14.20 7.03 14.85
N THR A 127 -15.26 7.22 15.64
CA THR A 127 -15.64 6.31 16.71
C THR A 127 -16.55 5.19 16.20
N GLY A 128 -17.11 5.36 14.99
CA GLY A 128 -17.74 4.32 14.20
C GLY A 128 -16.74 3.42 13.47
N THR A 129 -17.28 2.52 12.65
CA THR A 129 -16.49 1.62 11.79
C THR A 129 -16.50 2.08 10.33
N ALA A 130 -16.79 3.37 10.08
CA ALA A 130 -16.90 3.88 8.72
C ALA A 130 -15.49 4.14 8.16
N PRO A 131 -15.23 3.79 6.89
CA PRO A 131 -14.02 4.21 6.20
C PRO A 131 -14.04 5.71 5.92
N PHE A 132 -12.87 6.37 5.92
CA PHE A 132 -12.77 7.78 5.51
C PHE A 132 -13.25 8.00 4.07
N ILE A 133 -12.99 7.05 3.18
CA ILE A 133 -13.53 6.98 1.81
C ILE A 133 -14.20 5.62 1.61
N THR A 134 -15.49 5.63 1.26
CA THR A 134 -16.21 4.44 0.81
C THR A 134 -16.60 4.60 -0.65
N ALA A 135 -16.26 3.61 -1.49
CA ALA A 135 -16.57 3.62 -2.92
C ALA A 135 -17.42 2.39 -3.30
N SER A 136 -18.72 2.43 -2.97
CA SER A 136 -19.74 1.47 -3.44
C SER A 136 -20.61 2.09 -4.54
N ARG A 137 -21.24 3.23 -4.24
CA ARG A 137 -21.99 4.13 -5.11
C ARG A 137 -21.71 5.57 -4.64
N PRO A 138 -21.07 6.44 -5.46
CA PRO A 138 -20.68 6.21 -6.84
C PRO A 138 -19.48 5.25 -6.95
N ARG A 139 -19.31 4.68 -8.15
CA ARG A 139 -18.08 3.97 -8.53
C ARG A 139 -16.96 4.98 -8.69
N LEU A 140 -15.91 4.89 -7.88
CA LEU A 140 -14.81 5.84 -7.91
C LEU A 140 -13.74 5.37 -8.90
N ARG A 141 -13.49 6.20 -9.92
CA ARG A 141 -12.46 5.94 -10.93
C ARG A 141 -11.50 7.11 -11.04
N PHE A 142 -10.23 6.81 -11.32
CA PHE A 142 -9.19 7.81 -11.52
C PHE A 142 -9.05 8.77 -10.32
N LEU A 143 -9.18 8.24 -9.10
CA LEU A 143 -8.94 9.01 -7.87
C LEU A 143 -7.44 9.30 -7.74
N HIS A 144 -7.09 10.54 -7.46
CA HIS A 144 -5.75 10.94 -7.07
C HIS A 144 -5.74 11.54 -5.67
N MET A 145 -4.88 11.04 -4.79
CA MET A 145 -4.64 11.64 -3.46
C MET A 145 -3.15 11.88 -3.25
N SER A 146 -2.78 13.07 -2.80
CA SER A 146 -1.37 13.37 -2.58
C SER A 146 -1.04 14.41 -1.52
N GLY A 147 0.18 14.35 -1.00
CA GLY A 147 0.80 15.43 -0.22
C GLY A 147 0.24 15.62 1.18
N PHE A 148 -0.05 14.55 1.93
CA PHE A 148 -0.50 14.67 3.32
C PHE A 148 -0.09 13.46 4.16
N THR A 149 -0.18 13.60 5.48
CA THR A 149 -0.17 12.47 6.43
C THR A 149 -1.61 12.11 6.79
N ALA A 150 -1.98 10.84 6.67
CA ALA A 150 -3.20 10.28 7.26
C ALA A 150 -2.83 9.51 8.53
N ALA A 151 -3.41 9.89 9.66
CA ALA A 151 -3.14 9.29 10.97
C ALA A 151 -4.42 8.75 11.59
N SER A 152 -4.32 7.63 12.30
CA SER A 152 -5.40 7.08 13.13
C SER A 152 -4.79 6.50 14.41
N THR A 153 -5.54 6.55 15.51
CA THR A 153 -5.21 5.85 16.76
C THR A 153 -6.15 4.67 17.04
N ASN A 154 -7.10 4.41 16.15
CA ASN A 154 -8.13 3.39 16.32
C ASN A 154 -7.90 2.21 15.37
N ALA A 155 -7.64 1.03 15.93
CA ALA A 155 -7.43 -0.21 15.17
C ALA A 155 -8.68 -0.75 14.45
N ALA A 156 -9.84 -0.09 14.61
CA ALA A 156 -11.05 -0.35 13.82
C ALA A 156 -11.18 0.56 12.58
N ASN A 157 -10.37 1.62 12.48
CA ASN A 157 -10.50 2.60 11.42
C ASN A 157 -9.93 2.11 10.09
N GLU A 158 -10.56 2.54 9.01
CA GLU A 158 -10.12 2.31 7.64
C GLU A 158 -9.96 3.63 6.90
N PHE A 159 -8.94 3.75 6.05
CA PHE A 159 -8.80 4.94 5.22
C PHE A 159 -9.70 4.86 3.99
N ALA A 160 -9.62 3.78 3.22
CA ALA A 160 -10.45 3.59 2.05
C ALA A 160 -10.96 2.15 1.94
N TYR A 161 -12.26 2.01 1.70
CA TYR A 161 -12.92 0.75 1.44
C TYR A 161 -13.72 0.82 0.15
N LEU A 162 -13.28 0.06 -0.84
CA LEU A 162 -13.86 0.00 -2.17
C LEU A 162 -14.68 -1.26 -2.28
N VAL A 163 -15.97 -1.10 -2.56
CA VAL A 163 -16.90 -2.22 -2.65
C VAL A 163 -17.52 -2.28 -4.04
N SER A 164 -17.45 -3.43 -4.70
CA SER A 164 -18.29 -3.71 -5.88
C SER A 164 -19.44 -4.62 -5.47
N ASP A 165 -20.63 -4.04 -5.33
CA ASP A 165 -21.87 -4.75 -4.97
C ASP A 165 -22.88 -4.80 -6.13
N THR A 166 -22.52 -4.22 -7.28
CA THR A 166 -23.41 -4.03 -8.42
C THR A 166 -22.78 -4.65 -9.67
N SER A 167 -23.56 -5.49 -10.37
CA SER A 167 -23.12 -6.14 -11.62
C SER A 167 -22.65 -5.12 -12.66
N GLY A 168 -21.52 -5.41 -13.32
CA GLY A 168 -20.94 -4.56 -14.36
C GLY A 168 -20.25 -3.27 -13.87
N GLY A 169 -20.17 -3.06 -12.55
CA GLY A 169 -19.52 -1.92 -11.93
C GLY A 169 -18.13 -2.22 -11.36
N TYR A 170 -17.16 -1.35 -11.61
CA TYR A 170 -15.81 -1.47 -11.07
C TYR A 170 -15.25 -0.11 -10.62
N ASN A 171 -14.49 -0.12 -9.53
CA ASN A 171 -13.61 0.98 -9.12
C ASN A 171 -12.27 0.80 -9.83
N GLN A 172 -11.59 1.86 -10.30
CA GLN A 172 -10.35 1.70 -11.08
C GLN A 172 -9.44 2.94 -11.05
N GLY A 173 -8.13 2.74 -11.21
CA GLY A 173 -7.20 3.81 -11.56
C GLY A 173 -6.85 4.71 -10.39
N TRP A 174 -6.66 4.13 -9.21
CA TRP A 174 -6.32 4.89 -8.02
C TRP A 174 -4.84 5.22 -7.99
N LEU A 175 -4.51 6.48 -7.74
CA LEU A 175 -3.15 6.96 -7.52
C LEU A 175 -3.04 7.59 -6.14
N ILE A 176 -2.21 7.01 -5.28
CA ILE A 176 -1.86 7.55 -3.98
C ILE A 176 -0.38 7.90 -4.02
N GLN A 177 -0.06 9.19 -3.88
CA GLN A 177 1.28 9.70 -4.13
C GLN A 177 1.75 10.65 -3.02
N ASP A 178 2.97 10.50 -2.50
CA ASP A 178 3.50 11.41 -1.47
C ASP A 178 2.60 11.47 -0.21
N VAL A 179 2.18 10.31 0.28
CA VAL A 179 1.30 10.16 1.44
C VAL A 179 1.97 9.33 2.54
N GLU A 180 1.88 9.78 3.79
CA GLU A 180 2.30 9.01 4.96
C GLU A 180 1.08 8.46 5.71
N PHE A 181 1.07 7.16 6.02
CA PHE A 181 0.07 6.53 6.87
C PHE A 181 0.66 6.19 8.24
N ASN A 182 0.14 6.84 9.27
CA ASN A 182 0.70 6.83 10.62
C ASN A 182 -0.28 6.20 11.64
N GLY A 183 0.25 5.53 12.67
CA GLY A 183 -0.53 5.00 13.78
C GLY A 183 -1.29 3.70 13.50
N SER A 184 -2.40 3.50 14.22
CA SER A 184 -3.16 2.24 14.23
C SER A 184 -4.35 2.27 13.29
N TRP A 185 -4.45 1.25 12.44
CA TRP A 185 -5.53 1.05 11.49
C TRP A 185 -6.02 -0.40 11.52
N LEU A 186 -7.29 -0.62 11.18
CA LEU A 186 -7.74 -1.95 10.77
C LEU A 186 -7.04 -2.32 9.47
N ARG A 187 -7.21 -1.44 8.48
CA ARG A 187 -6.57 -1.47 7.17
C ARG A 187 -6.50 -0.08 6.56
N VAL A 188 -5.55 0.18 5.68
CA VAL A 188 -5.54 1.45 4.94
C VAL A 188 -6.43 1.33 3.72
N PHE A 189 -6.20 0.34 2.88
CA PHE A 189 -7.00 0.06 1.69
C PHE A 189 -7.66 -1.33 1.78
N GLY A 190 -8.95 -1.37 1.51
CA GLY A 190 -9.69 -2.63 1.31
C GLY A 190 -10.43 -2.60 -0.02
N LEU A 191 -10.27 -3.65 -0.81
CA LEU A 191 -11.09 -3.90 -2.01
C LEU A 191 -11.91 -5.17 -1.78
N ASP A 192 -13.23 -5.08 -1.93
CA ASP A 192 -14.14 -6.21 -1.67
C ASP A 192 -15.39 -6.18 -2.55
N GLY A 193 -16.12 -7.28 -2.61
CA GLY A 193 -17.35 -7.34 -3.40
C GLY A 193 -18.18 -8.61 -3.21
N GLY A 194 -19.45 -8.57 -3.59
CA GLY A 194 -20.36 -9.72 -3.50
C GLY A 194 -20.22 -10.75 -4.64
N ALA A 195 -21.16 -11.68 -4.71
CA ALA A 195 -21.22 -12.75 -5.73
C ALA A 195 -21.41 -12.26 -7.18
N THR A 196 -21.62 -10.95 -7.39
CA THR A 196 -21.77 -10.30 -8.70
C THR A 196 -20.69 -9.25 -8.96
N ALA A 197 -19.71 -9.15 -8.05
CA ALA A 197 -18.68 -8.12 -8.08
C ALA A 197 -17.82 -8.19 -9.33
N ASN A 198 -17.28 -7.04 -9.70
CA ASN A 198 -16.10 -6.96 -10.55
C ASN A 198 -15.08 -6.08 -9.86
N LEU A 199 -14.07 -6.72 -9.27
CA LEU A 199 -13.01 -6.05 -8.52
C LEU A 199 -11.78 -5.77 -9.38
N ASN A 200 -11.96 -5.59 -10.69
CA ASN A 200 -10.91 -5.13 -11.59
C ASN A 200 -10.54 -3.68 -11.26
N SER A 201 -9.72 -3.51 -10.23
CA SER A 201 -9.21 -2.23 -9.76
C SER A 201 -7.71 -2.19 -9.94
N GLU A 202 -7.26 -1.10 -10.57
CA GLU A 202 -5.85 -0.74 -10.67
C GLU A 202 -5.49 0.25 -9.57
N PHE A 203 -4.37 0.00 -8.91
CA PHE A 203 -3.84 0.84 -7.84
C PHE A 203 -2.37 1.16 -8.09
N VAL A 204 -2.02 2.43 -7.91
CA VAL A 204 -0.65 2.94 -7.90
C VAL A 204 -0.40 3.57 -6.53
N LEU A 205 0.60 3.05 -5.84
CA LEU A 205 1.18 3.61 -4.62
C LEU A 205 2.57 4.11 -4.97
N GLU A 206 2.81 5.41 -4.90
CA GLU A 206 4.08 6.02 -5.28
C GLU A 206 4.58 6.93 -4.17
N ARG A 207 5.79 6.70 -3.66
CA ARG A 207 6.32 7.44 -2.50
C ARG A 207 5.30 7.47 -1.34
N VAL A 208 4.82 6.27 -0.98
CA VAL A 208 3.97 6.07 0.20
C VAL A 208 4.84 5.66 1.39
N PHE A 209 4.55 6.25 2.54
CA PHE A 209 5.35 6.12 3.75
C PHE A 209 4.51 5.57 4.90
N THR A 210 5.16 4.81 5.79
CA THR A 210 4.63 4.47 7.12
C THR A 210 5.71 4.72 8.17
N THR A 211 5.35 4.77 9.45
CA THR A 211 6.27 5.14 10.54
C THR A 211 6.47 3.99 11.53
N THR A 212 7.41 4.16 12.46
CA THR A 212 7.73 3.16 13.48
C THR A 212 6.58 2.81 14.42
N ASN A 213 5.50 3.59 14.46
CA ASN A 213 4.31 3.27 15.26
C ASN A 213 3.15 2.72 14.42
N SER A 214 3.34 2.52 13.10
CA SER A 214 2.27 2.05 12.22
C SER A 214 1.90 0.60 12.54
N VAL A 215 0.62 0.37 12.78
CA VAL A 215 0.04 -0.93 13.18
C VAL A 215 -1.15 -1.23 12.29
N PHE A 216 -1.19 -2.44 11.72
CA PHE A 216 -2.31 -2.91 10.90
C PHE A 216 -2.95 -4.16 11.51
N ALA A 217 -4.19 -4.04 11.98
CA ALA A 217 -4.90 -5.17 12.59
C ALA A 217 -5.31 -6.25 11.58
N ASP A 218 -5.53 -5.87 10.31
CA ASP A 218 -5.68 -6.79 9.18
C ASP A 218 -4.52 -6.62 8.18
N ALA A 219 -4.51 -5.53 7.40
CA ALA A 219 -3.43 -5.27 6.43
C ALA A 219 -3.35 -3.79 6.03
N PHE A 220 -2.19 -3.28 5.62
CA PHE A 220 -2.12 -1.97 4.94
C PHE A 220 -3.03 -1.97 3.70
N PHE A 221 -2.91 -2.98 2.84
CA PHE A 221 -3.77 -3.18 1.69
C PHE A 221 -4.22 -4.63 1.61
N ARG A 222 -5.54 -4.85 1.73
CA ARG A 222 -6.20 -6.11 1.46
C ARG A 222 -7.05 -6.07 0.19
N CYS A 223 -6.90 -7.08 -0.66
CA CYS A 223 -7.73 -7.27 -1.84
C CYS A 223 -8.47 -8.61 -1.82
N GLY A 224 -9.79 -8.54 -1.60
CA GLY A 224 -10.71 -9.67 -1.52
C GLY A 224 -10.87 -10.27 -0.12
N GLY A 225 -12.00 -10.95 0.08
CA GLY A 225 -12.38 -11.70 1.27
C GLY A 225 -12.41 -10.82 2.50
N VAL A 226 -13.00 -9.61 2.39
CA VAL A 226 -12.92 -8.59 3.44
C VAL A 226 -14.14 -8.61 4.37
N ARG A 227 -15.34 -8.36 3.85
CA ARG A 227 -16.61 -8.35 4.60
C ARG A 227 -17.73 -9.12 3.89
N LEU A 228 -17.76 -9.12 2.56
CA LEU A 228 -18.84 -9.68 1.75
C LEU A 228 -18.66 -11.17 1.42
N GLY A 229 -17.84 -11.87 2.19
CA GLY A 229 -17.63 -13.31 2.06
C GLY A 229 -16.64 -13.69 0.95
N ASP A 230 -16.65 -14.98 0.62
CA ASP A 230 -15.68 -15.61 -0.27
C ASP A 230 -16.30 -15.94 -1.63
N HIS A 231 -16.08 -15.05 -2.60
CA HIS A 231 -16.65 -15.17 -3.94
C HIS A 231 -15.56 -15.20 -5.03
N ASN A 232 -15.73 -16.07 -6.03
CA ASN A 232 -14.83 -16.13 -7.19
C ASN A 232 -14.81 -14.84 -8.01
N GLN A 233 -15.88 -14.06 -7.96
CA GLN A 233 -16.02 -12.77 -8.60
C GLN A 233 -15.06 -11.71 -8.07
N GLN A 234 -14.45 -11.97 -6.91
CA GLN A 234 -13.40 -11.14 -6.34
C GLN A 234 -11.99 -11.47 -6.88
N ASN A 235 -11.86 -12.52 -7.71
CA ASN A 235 -10.58 -12.88 -8.34
C ASN A 235 -9.99 -11.70 -9.10
N GLN A 236 -8.71 -11.46 -8.89
CA GLN A 236 -8.01 -10.29 -9.40
C GLN A 236 -7.23 -10.61 -10.66
N PHE A 237 -7.46 -9.82 -11.70
CA PHE A 237 -6.77 -9.96 -12.98
C PHE A 237 -5.92 -8.74 -13.33
N LEU A 238 -5.99 -7.67 -12.52
CA LEU A 238 -5.38 -6.39 -12.81
C LEU A 238 -4.14 -6.09 -11.98
N ASN A 239 -3.54 -4.94 -12.31
CA ASN A 239 -2.22 -4.53 -11.87
C ASN A 239 -2.26 -3.65 -10.61
N TYR A 240 -1.30 -3.90 -9.73
CA TYR A 240 -0.99 -3.12 -8.55
C TYR A 240 0.47 -2.67 -8.66
N TRP A 241 0.71 -1.37 -8.69
CA TRP A 241 2.06 -0.80 -8.79
C TRP A 241 2.43 -0.12 -7.48
N ILE A 242 3.55 -0.53 -6.90
CA ILE A 242 4.09 0.01 -5.65
C ILE A 242 5.50 0.49 -5.96
N LYS A 243 5.73 1.80 -5.89
CA LYS A 243 6.96 2.44 -6.36
C LYS A 243 7.54 3.36 -5.29
N ASP A 244 8.85 3.25 -5.06
CA ASP A 244 9.61 4.18 -4.22
C ASP A 244 9.01 4.34 -2.80
N CYS A 245 8.40 3.28 -2.27
CA CYS A 245 7.71 3.32 -0.98
C CYS A 245 8.67 2.99 0.18
N CYS A 246 8.49 3.65 1.31
CA CYS A 246 9.25 3.41 2.54
C CYS A 246 8.30 2.96 3.66
N LEU A 247 8.28 1.66 3.93
CA LEU A 247 7.27 1.04 4.79
C LEU A 247 7.91 0.57 6.08
N THR A 248 7.89 1.44 7.10
CA THR A 248 8.30 1.09 8.47
C THR A 248 7.08 0.71 9.31
N LEU A 249 7.15 -0.38 10.08
CA LEU A 249 5.97 -0.99 10.72
C LEU A 249 6.30 -1.46 12.12
N SER A 250 5.39 -1.27 13.08
CA SER A 250 5.51 -1.88 14.42
C SER A 250 5.00 -3.32 14.40
N LYS A 251 3.81 -3.58 13.85
CA LYS A 251 3.25 -4.94 13.67
C LYS A 251 2.15 -4.98 12.60
N GLY A 252 1.88 -6.17 12.08
CA GLY A 252 0.77 -6.42 11.16
C GLY A 252 1.22 -6.82 9.75
N THR A 253 0.26 -6.83 8.83
CA THR A 253 0.51 -7.22 7.43
C THR A 253 0.52 -5.99 6.54
N VAL A 254 1.38 -5.94 5.52
CA VAL A 254 1.31 -4.86 4.52
C VAL A 254 0.34 -5.25 3.41
N PHE A 255 0.69 -6.24 2.60
CA PHE A 255 -0.12 -6.62 1.43
C PHE A 255 -0.77 -7.98 1.65
N THR A 256 -2.09 -8.06 1.49
CA THR A 256 -2.87 -9.31 1.56
C THR A 256 -3.69 -9.53 0.29
N PHE A 257 -3.34 -10.55 -0.50
CA PHE A 257 -4.00 -10.89 -1.77
C PHE A 257 -4.50 -12.35 -1.83
N PRO A 258 -5.57 -12.69 -1.08
CA PRO A 258 -6.21 -14.01 -1.12
C PRO A 258 -6.74 -14.42 -2.51
N ARG A 259 -7.04 -13.42 -3.33
CA ARG A 259 -7.73 -13.55 -4.62
C ARG A 259 -6.79 -13.24 -5.80
N GLY A 260 -5.48 -13.38 -5.60
CA GLY A 260 -4.47 -13.10 -6.61
C GLY A 260 -4.31 -11.60 -6.91
N GLY A 261 -3.63 -11.31 -8.01
CA GLY A 261 -3.35 -9.99 -8.57
C GLY A 261 -2.07 -10.03 -9.42
N SER A 262 -1.80 -8.94 -10.15
CA SER A 262 -0.50 -8.66 -10.76
C SER A 262 0.19 -7.55 -9.97
N ILE A 263 0.94 -7.93 -8.95
CA ILE A 263 1.61 -7.02 -8.03
C ILE A 263 3.03 -6.75 -8.51
N ARG A 264 3.37 -5.47 -8.68
CA ARG A 264 4.69 -5.01 -9.12
C ARG A 264 5.21 -3.98 -8.13
N VAL A 265 6.27 -4.35 -7.44
CA VAL A 265 6.99 -3.52 -6.49
C VAL A 265 8.34 -3.14 -7.08
N GLN A 266 8.69 -1.86 -7.04
CA GLN A 266 9.95 -1.34 -7.53
C GLN A 266 10.49 -0.28 -6.58
N ASN A 267 11.74 -0.47 -6.14
CA ASN A 267 12.45 0.38 -5.18
C ASN A 267 11.75 0.44 -3.81
N GLY A 268 12.54 0.51 -2.75
CA GLY A 268 11.99 0.80 -1.43
C GLY A 268 12.90 0.44 -0.27
N SER A 269 12.54 0.95 0.91
CA SER A 269 13.19 0.62 2.19
C SER A 269 12.13 0.25 3.20
N TRP A 270 12.02 -1.03 3.53
CA TRP A 270 10.92 -1.59 4.29
C TRP A 270 11.47 -2.21 5.58
N SER A 271 11.01 -1.72 6.72
CA SER A 271 11.70 -1.96 7.99
C SER A 271 10.73 -2.32 9.11
N ALA A 272 11.09 -3.31 9.91
CA ALA A 272 10.44 -3.49 11.19
C ALA A 272 10.91 -2.40 12.15
N ALA A 273 10.01 -1.80 12.92
CA ALA A 273 10.36 -0.79 13.92
C ALA A 273 11.28 -1.42 14.97
N ASN A 274 10.86 -2.52 15.59
CA ASN A 274 11.59 -3.24 16.63
C ASN A 274 11.41 -4.76 16.49
N ALA A 275 12.19 -5.53 17.25
CA ALA A 275 12.08 -6.99 17.30
C ALA A 275 10.93 -7.49 18.22
N THR A 276 10.41 -6.63 19.10
CA THR A 276 9.48 -7.01 20.18
C THR A 276 8.02 -6.65 19.91
N ASP A 277 7.75 -5.88 18.87
CA ASP A 277 6.45 -5.21 18.68
C ASP A 277 5.35 -6.15 18.14
N GLY A 278 5.71 -7.34 17.67
CA GLY A 278 4.80 -8.37 17.19
C GLY A 278 5.19 -8.89 15.81
N PRO A 279 4.40 -9.80 15.22
CA PRO A 279 4.69 -10.32 13.89
C PRO A 279 4.48 -9.25 12.82
N ILE A 280 5.31 -9.30 11.77
CA ILE A 280 5.20 -8.47 10.57
C ILE A 280 5.22 -9.39 9.35
N THR A 281 4.31 -9.17 8.41
CA THR A 281 4.35 -9.83 7.09
C THR A 281 4.21 -8.81 5.98
N TRP A 282 5.23 -8.64 5.13
CA TRP A 282 5.12 -7.69 4.01
C TRP A 282 4.21 -8.20 2.90
N PHE A 283 4.35 -9.46 2.51
CA PHE A 283 3.51 -10.10 1.50
C PHE A 283 2.82 -11.33 2.07
N HIS A 284 1.51 -11.24 2.30
CA HIS A 284 0.68 -12.38 2.68
C HIS A 284 -0.22 -12.77 1.51
N MET A 285 0.04 -13.94 0.94
CA MET A 285 -0.57 -14.40 -0.31
C MET A 285 -1.33 -15.73 -0.08
N PRO A 286 -2.42 -15.73 0.70
CA PRO A 286 -3.13 -16.97 1.02
C PRO A 286 -3.85 -17.54 -0.21
N ALA A 287 -4.08 -18.86 -0.25
CA ALA A 287 -4.96 -19.48 -1.23
C ALA A 287 -6.38 -19.55 -0.69
N ALA A 288 -7.20 -18.53 -0.98
CA ALA A 288 -8.56 -18.48 -0.45
C ALA A 288 -9.53 -19.50 -1.07
N ASN A 289 -9.20 -20.10 -2.22
CA ASN A 289 -9.88 -21.32 -2.69
C ASN A 289 -9.03 -22.14 -3.69
N SER A 290 -9.39 -23.41 -3.84
CA SER A 290 -8.76 -24.37 -4.77
C SER A 290 -9.00 -24.04 -6.24
N ASN A 291 -10.02 -23.24 -6.54
CA ASN A 291 -10.48 -22.92 -7.90
C ASN A 291 -10.20 -21.46 -8.26
N ASN A 292 -9.16 -20.87 -7.68
CA ASN A 292 -8.80 -19.50 -7.94
C ASN A 292 -8.22 -19.39 -9.36
N HIS A 293 -8.89 -18.65 -10.24
CA HIS A 293 -8.46 -18.39 -11.60
C HIS A 293 -7.79 -17.03 -11.77
N ALA A 294 -7.53 -16.30 -10.69
CA ALA A 294 -6.90 -14.99 -10.70
C ALA A 294 -5.51 -15.00 -11.35
N ALA A 295 -5.06 -13.82 -11.78
CA ALA A 295 -3.64 -13.59 -11.97
C ALA A 295 -2.93 -13.85 -10.63
N MET A 296 -1.79 -14.53 -10.67
CA MET A 296 -0.97 -14.80 -9.48
C MET A 296 0.45 -14.41 -9.83
N GLN A 297 0.71 -13.10 -9.85
CA GLN A 297 2.03 -12.57 -10.18
C GLN A 297 2.46 -11.60 -9.10
N LEU A 298 3.63 -11.86 -8.51
CA LEU A 298 4.34 -10.91 -7.66
C LEU A 298 5.73 -10.69 -8.23
N THR A 299 6.07 -9.44 -8.53
CA THR A 299 7.42 -9.02 -8.87
C THR A 299 7.88 -7.96 -7.89
N VAL A 300 9.02 -8.17 -7.25
CA VAL A 300 9.65 -7.24 -6.31
C VAL A 300 11.06 -6.96 -6.79
N ARG A 301 11.37 -5.68 -7.04
CA ARG A 301 12.68 -5.24 -7.52
C ARG A 301 13.27 -4.16 -6.63
N ASP A 302 14.56 -4.27 -6.34
CA ASP A 302 15.35 -3.21 -5.69
C ASP A 302 14.79 -2.78 -4.32
N VAL A 303 14.18 -3.70 -3.58
CA VAL A 303 13.65 -3.44 -2.23
C VAL A 303 14.61 -3.96 -1.18
N LYS A 304 14.94 -3.10 -0.21
CA LYS A 304 15.60 -3.47 1.03
C LYS A 304 14.56 -3.79 2.10
N PHE A 305 14.67 -4.96 2.73
CA PHE A 305 13.90 -5.40 3.89
C PHE A 305 14.79 -5.43 5.13
N GLU A 306 14.24 -5.01 6.27
CA GLU A 306 14.92 -5.06 7.57
C GLU A 306 14.04 -5.77 8.62
N PRO A 307 13.86 -7.10 8.51
CA PRO A 307 13.24 -7.87 9.57
C PRO A 307 14.15 -7.90 10.81
N LYS A 308 13.56 -7.82 12.00
CA LYS A 308 14.29 -7.74 13.28
C LYS A 308 14.06 -8.93 14.20
N ALA A 309 13.09 -9.80 13.89
CA ALA A 309 12.74 -10.97 14.70
C ALA A 309 12.32 -12.18 13.86
N ALA A 310 12.33 -13.37 14.48
CA ALA A 310 12.04 -14.65 13.84
C ALA A 310 10.57 -14.81 13.37
N ASN A 311 9.65 -14.04 13.95
CA ASN A 311 8.24 -13.99 13.57
C ASN A 311 7.93 -12.93 12.51
N HIS A 312 8.95 -12.30 11.92
CA HIS A 312 8.78 -11.42 10.76
C HIS A 312 8.95 -12.22 9.46
N LYS A 313 8.17 -11.88 8.45
CA LYS A 313 8.17 -12.51 7.13
C LYS A 313 8.19 -11.47 6.04
N ILE A 314 9.09 -11.63 5.08
CA ILE A 314 9.02 -10.92 3.80
C ILE A 314 7.84 -11.44 3.02
N ILE A 315 7.70 -12.76 2.93
CA ILE A 315 6.58 -13.41 2.25
C ILE A 315 6.07 -14.64 3.00
N ASP A 316 4.75 -14.76 3.06
CA ASP A 316 4.02 -15.98 3.39
C ASP A 316 3.01 -16.26 2.27
N CYS A 317 3.31 -17.24 1.42
CA CYS A 317 2.59 -17.47 0.17
C CYS A 317 2.04 -18.89 0.09
N ALA A 318 0.73 -19.01 -0.05
CA ALA A 318 0.02 -20.26 -0.27
C ALA A 318 -0.66 -20.33 -1.65
N TRP A 319 -0.38 -19.38 -2.56
CA TRP A 319 -0.87 -19.45 -3.93
C TRP A 319 -0.51 -20.80 -4.58
N SER A 320 -1.45 -21.35 -5.36
CA SER A 320 -1.30 -22.67 -5.96
C SER A 320 -0.59 -22.66 -7.32
N GLY A 321 -0.17 -21.49 -7.80
CA GLY A 321 0.43 -21.33 -9.12
C GLY A 321 0.84 -19.88 -9.38
N GLY A 322 1.14 -19.59 -10.64
CA GLY A 322 1.63 -18.27 -11.04
C GLY A 322 3.13 -18.10 -10.82
N SER A 323 3.57 -16.86 -10.62
CA SER A 323 4.99 -16.50 -10.46
C SER A 323 5.24 -15.54 -9.32
N VAL A 324 6.38 -15.73 -8.65
CA VAL A 324 6.94 -14.82 -7.65
C VAL A 324 8.39 -14.54 -8.05
N LEU A 325 8.75 -13.27 -8.22
CA LEU A 325 10.11 -12.83 -8.53
C LEU A 325 10.57 -11.83 -7.48
N PHE A 326 11.71 -12.11 -6.87
CA PHE A 326 12.54 -11.15 -6.16
C PHE A 326 13.81 -10.92 -6.98
N ASP A 327 14.07 -9.67 -7.35
CA ASP A 327 15.16 -9.27 -8.23
C ASP A 327 15.95 -8.14 -7.57
N ASN A 328 17.24 -8.35 -7.34
CA ASN A 328 18.12 -7.42 -6.63
C ASN A 328 17.54 -6.93 -5.27
N CYS A 329 16.87 -7.83 -4.54
CA CYS A 329 16.31 -7.55 -3.22
C CYS A 329 17.32 -7.85 -2.11
N ASN A 330 17.19 -7.18 -0.97
CA ASN A 330 18.14 -7.29 0.13
C ASN A 330 17.43 -7.40 1.47
N ASP A 331 17.62 -8.48 2.22
CA ASP A 331 17.14 -8.62 3.62
C ASP A 331 18.29 -8.71 4.64
N HIS A 332 19.50 -8.38 4.19
CA HIS A 332 20.75 -8.39 4.93
C HIS A 332 20.77 -7.37 6.08
N GLY A 333 19.85 -6.40 6.11
CA GLY A 333 19.68 -5.53 7.28
C GLY A 333 19.38 -6.32 8.58
N SER A 334 18.86 -7.54 8.47
CA SER A 334 18.58 -8.41 9.61
C SER A 334 19.82 -8.94 10.34
N ILE A 335 21.01 -8.88 9.73
CA ILE A 335 22.26 -9.40 10.32
C ILE A 335 22.74 -8.63 11.55
N GLN A 336 22.16 -7.45 11.80
CA GLN A 336 22.33 -6.72 13.05
C GLN A 336 21.97 -7.59 14.26
N ASN A 337 21.17 -8.65 14.05
CA ASN A 337 20.95 -9.73 14.99
C ASN A 337 21.64 -11.01 14.49
N THR A 338 22.59 -11.55 15.27
CA THR A 338 23.31 -12.79 14.93
C THR A 338 22.42 -14.03 14.88
N ALA A 339 21.25 -13.99 15.52
CA ALA A 339 20.24 -15.04 15.44
C ALA A 339 19.45 -15.03 14.12
N SER A 340 19.61 -14.00 13.28
CA SER A 340 18.86 -13.84 12.01
C SER A 340 19.04 -15.00 11.03
N LYS A 341 20.17 -15.73 11.10
CA LYS A 341 20.37 -16.98 10.34
C LYS A 341 19.30 -18.04 10.61
N GLY A 342 18.63 -17.99 11.76
CA GLY A 342 17.54 -18.88 12.14
C GLY A 342 16.15 -18.36 11.79
N TYR A 343 16.01 -17.24 11.06
CA TYR A 343 14.70 -16.66 10.76
C TYR A 343 14.09 -17.29 9.50
N ASN A 344 12.80 -17.62 9.57
CA ASN A 344 12.01 -18.05 8.42
C ASN A 344 11.36 -16.83 7.75
N LEU A 345 12.16 -16.11 6.96
CA LEU A 345 11.73 -14.86 6.33
C LEU A 345 10.86 -15.07 5.09
N HIS A 346 11.01 -16.22 4.41
CA HIS A 346 10.29 -16.53 3.18
C HIS A 346 9.66 -17.90 3.28
N ARG A 347 8.33 -17.94 3.31
CA ARG A 347 7.54 -19.16 3.47
C ARG A 347 6.63 -19.39 2.26
N TYR A 348 6.64 -20.63 1.78
CA TYR A 348 5.78 -21.11 0.71
C TYR A 348 5.03 -22.36 1.15
N VAL A 349 3.73 -22.38 0.92
CA VAL A 349 2.86 -23.50 1.29
C VAL A 349 2.32 -24.17 0.02
N GLY A 350 2.52 -25.48 -0.07
CA GLY A 350 1.97 -26.32 -1.11
C GLY A 350 0.45 -26.41 -1.01
N ALA A 351 -0.23 -25.85 -2.00
CA ALA A 351 -1.66 -26.00 -2.15
C ALA A 351 -2.02 -27.37 -2.75
N ASN A 352 -3.28 -27.75 -2.56
CA ASN A 352 -3.90 -28.93 -3.14
C ASN A 352 -5.12 -28.55 -3.99
N PRO A 353 -4.93 -27.73 -5.05
CA PRO A 353 -6.04 -27.44 -5.95
C PRO A 353 -6.44 -28.74 -6.67
N TRP A 354 -7.74 -28.97 -6.84
CA TRP A 354 -8.28 -30.11 -7.61
C TRP A 354 -7.88 -31.51 -7.10
N GLY A 355 -7.47 -31.64 -5.84
CA GLY A 355 -7.13 -32.94 -5.23
C GLY A 355 -5.74 -33.49 -5.59
N PHE A 356 -4.92 -32.75 -6.34
CA PHE A 356 -3.51 -33.06 -6.56
C PHE A 356 -2.61 -32.12 -5.75
N GLY A 357 -2.07 -32.63 -4.64
CA GLY A 357 -1.16 -31.86 -3.77
C GLY A 357 0.18 -31.52 -4.43
N GLY A 358 0.88 -30.54 -3.84
CA GLY A 358 2.22 -30.13 -4.28
C GLY A 358 2.21 -29.03 -5.34
N CYS A 359 1.26 -28.09 -5.27
CA CYS A 359 1.20 -26.94 -6.17
C CYS A 359 1.64 -25.66 -5.45
N MET A 360 2.53 -24.88 -6.07
CA MET A 360 2.99 -23.58 -5.59
C MET A 360 3.31 -22.67 -6.79
N PRO A 361 3.53 -21.35 -6.61
CA PRO A 361 4.08 -20.51 -7.67
C PRO A 361 5.47 -20.97 -8.12
N SER A 362 5.86 -20.58 -9.33
CA SER A 362 7.27 -20.56 -9.73
C SER A 362 7.95 -19.36 -9.08
N VAL A 363 8.81 -19.61 -8.12
CA VAL A 363 9.53 -18.61 -7.34
C VAL A 363 10.95 -18.44 -7.89
N ARG A 364 11.40 -17.20 -8.07
CA ARG A 364 12.78 -16.89 -8.43
C ARG A 364 13.33 -15.78 -7.56
N TYR A 365 14.53 -15.99 -7.06
CA TYR A 365 15.39 -14.99 -6.46
C TYR A 365 16.56 -14.76 -7.39
N GLN A 366 16.73 -13.53 -7.85
CA GLN A 366 17.79 -13.14 -8.78
C GLN A 366 18.63 -12.06 -8.13
N GLN A 367 19.94 -12.30 -8.03
CA GLN A 367 20.92 -11.33 -7.51
C GLN A 367 20.54 -10.75 -6.14
N CYS A 368 19.89 -11.55 -5.29
CA CYS A 368 19.43 -11.09 -3.99
C CYS A 368 20.50 -11.28 -2.90
N GLN A 369 20.45 -10.44 -1.87
CA GLN A 369 21.18 -10.64 -0.61
C GLN A 369 20.19 -11.16 0.44
N LEU A 370 20.36 -12.42 0.83
CA LEU A 370 19.39 -13.20 1.60
C LEU A 370 19.96 -13.62 2.95
N THR A 371 19.12 -13.63 3.97
CA THR A 371 19.42 -13.98 5.36
C THR A 371 18.37 -14.95 5.88
N GLY A 372 18.70 -15.68 6.94
CA GLY A 372 17.80 -16.69 7.47
C GLY A 372 17.67 -17.86 6.50
N PHE A 373 16.54 -18.56 6.56
CA PHE A 373 16.22 -19.66 5.66
C PHE A 373 14.84 -19.48 5.02
N HIS A 374 14.67 -20.14 3.89
CA HIS A 374 13.40 -20.20 3.16
C HIS A 374 12.76 -21.56 3.43
N GLN A 375 11.45 -21.57 3.59
CA GLN A 375 10.71 -22.79 3.95
C GLN A 375 9.64 -23.11 2.93
N TYR A 376 9.60 -24.39 2.53
CA TYR A 376 8.46 -25.00 1.86
C TYR A 376 7.69 -25.92 2.82
N GLU A 377 6.36 -25.82 2.82
CA GLU A 377 5.50 -26.70 3.61
C GLU A 377 4.46 -27.35 2.72
N GLY A 378 4.43 -28.68 2.64
CA GLY A 378 3.43 -29.40 1.85
C GLY A 378 3.95 -30.69 1.25
N ALA A 379 3.09 -31.36 0.48
CA ALA A 379 3.47 -32.53 -0.29
C ALA A 379 4.58 -32.19 -1.31
N ALA A 380 5.31 -33.19 -1.80
CA ALA A 380 6.37 -32.97 -2.78
C ALA A 380 5.83 -32.18 -4.00
N VAL A 381 6.57 -31.15 -4.41
CA VAL A 381 6.08 -30.22 -5.44
C VAL A 381 6.01 -30.90 -6.80
N LYS A 382 4.82 -30.85 -7.40
CA LYS A 382 4.55 -31.31 -8.77
C LYS A 382 4.48 -30.13 -9.75
N ARG A 383 4.08 -28.94 -9.27
CA ARG A 383 3.94 -27.71 -10.08
C ARG A 383 4.49 -26.50 -9.32
N GLY A 384 5.23 -25.66 -10.02
CA GLY A 384 6.04 -24.58 -9.41
C GLY A 384 7.40 -25.07 -8.93
N GLY A 385 8.08 -24.27 -8.13
CA GLY A 385 9.43 -24.55 -7.63
C GLY A 385 10.16 -23.26 -7.27
N VAL A 386 11.39 -23.37 -6.79
CA VAL A 386 12.18 -22.22 -6.32
C VAL A 386 13.55 -22.19 -6.98
N VAL A 387 13.89 -21.05 -7.60
CA VAL A 387 15.22 -20.82 -8.18
C VAL A 387 15.94 -19.72 -7.42
N TYR A 388 17.21 -19.97 -7.13
CA TYR A 388 18.17 -18.98 -6.66
C TYR A 388 19.23 -18.81 -7.73
N ASP A 389 19.40 -17.58 -8.22
CA ASP A 389 20.29 -17.26 -9.34
C ASP A 389 21.16 -16.06 -8.98
N GLY A 390 22.47 -16.27 -8.85
CA GLY A 390 23.41 -15.19 -8.49
C GLY A 390 23.19 -14.59 -7.09
N SER A 391 22.52 -15.31 -6.18
CA SER A 391 22.13 -14.77 -4.86
C SER A 391 23.19 -15.05 -3.80
N TYR A 392 23.35 -14.11 -2.86
CA TYR A 392 24.21 -14.23 -1.68
C TYR A 392 23.39 -14.68 -0.48
N PHE A 393 23.86 -15.68 0.27
CA PHE A 393 23.28 -16.08 1.56
C PHE A 393 24.20 -15.74 2.73
N TYR A 394 23.71 -14.94 3.67
CA TYR A 394 24.39 -14.64 4.92
C TYR A 394 24.18 -15.75 5.95
N ARG A 395 25.27 -16.20 6.60
CA ARG A 395 25.25 -17.23 7.65
C ARG A 395 26.22 -16.98 8.81
N GLY A 396 26.67 -15.74 9.01
CA GLY A 396 27.65 -15.39 10.04
C GLY A 396 29.10 -15.50 9.55
N ASP A 397 30.03 -15.33 10.49
CA ASP A 397 31.45 -15.06 10.18
C ASP A 397 32.27 -16.29 9.73
N ASN A 398 31.76 -17.51 9.93
CA ASN A 398 32.46 -18.76 9.58
C ASN A 398 31.95 -19.35 8.25
N GLY A 399 32.19 -18.61 7.17
CA GLY A 399 31.66 -18.81 5.83
C GLY A 399 31.77 -20.20 5.20
N ASN A 400 31.00 -20.35 4.12
CA ASN A 400 30.63 -21.53 3.34
C ASN A 400 29.59 -22.47 3.97
N MET A 401 28.37 -22.46 3.42
CA MET A 401 27.53 -23.66 3.51
C MET A 401 28.15 -24.75 2.65
N ALA A 402 28.36 -25.93 3.23
CA ALA A 402 28.57 -27.13 2.44
C ALA A 402 27.25 -27.61 1.77
N ASN A 403 26.08 -27.22 2.32
CA ASN A 403 24.80 -27.84 1.99
C ASN A 403 23.69 -26.82 1.70
N ALA A 404 23.15 -26.80 0.48
CA ALA A 404 22.03 -25.91 0.14
C ALA A 404 20.73 -26.29 0.86
N THR A 405 20.55 -27.59 1.12
CA THR A 405 19.26 -28.17 1.51
C THR A 405 19.29 -29.10 2.72
N THR A 406 20.46 -29.46 3.26
CA THR A 406 20.58 -30.41 4.37
C THR A 406 21.14 -29.77 5.64
N GLY A 407 20.63 -30.23 6.79
CA GLY A 407 21.06 -29.78 8.11
C GLY A 407 20.32 -28.54 8.65
N THR A 408 20.62 -28.17 9.89
CA THR A 408 19.98 -27.07 10.63
C THR A 408 20.32 -25.69 10.10
N ASP A 409 21.30 -25.58 9.21
CA ASP A 409 21.76 -24.32 8.61
C ASP A 409 21.38 -24.17 7.14
N ALA A 410 20.63 -25.12 6.56
CA ALA A 410 20.23 -25.09 5.16
C ALA A 410 19.49 -23.79 4.77
N ALA A 411 19.78 -23.31 3.55
CA ALA A 411 19.15 -22.14 2.92
C ALA A 411 17.70 -22.40 2.54
N LEU A 412 17.41 -23.57 2.00
CA LEU A 412 16.06 -24.03 1.71
C LEU A 412 15.73 -25.25 2.58
N ARG A 413 14.57 -25.20 3.24
CA ARG A 413 14.08 -26.27 4.12
C ARG A 413 12.68 -26.70 3.71
N TRP A 414 12.30 -27.92 4.08
CA TRP A 414 10.94 -28.42 3.94
C TRP A 414 10.53 -29.33 5.09
N THR A 415 9.23 -29.40 5.35
CA THR A 415 8.68 -30.16 6.49
C THR A 415 8.26 -31.59 6.14
N SER A 416 7.83 -31.87 4.92
CA SER A 416 7.41 -33.22 4.50
C SER A 416 7.87 -33.58 3.10
N GLY A 417 7.40 -32.88 2.06
CA GLY A 417 7.83 -33.06 0.69
C GLY A 417 8.86 -32.04 0.24
N ALA A 418 9.89 -32.49 -0.48
CA ALA A 418 10.84 -31.57 -1.09
C ALA A 418 10.15 -30.71 -2.16
N PRO A 419 10.40 -29.39 -2.21
CA PRO A 419 10.05 -28.59 -3.38
C PRO A 419 10.93 -28.96 -4.57
N ARG A 420 10.54 -28.54 -5.77
CA ARG A 420 11.49 -28.47 -6.89
C ARG A 420 12.36 -27.23 -6.69
N TYR A 421 13.68 -27.37 -6.76
CA TYR A 421 14.60 -26.27 -6.53
C TYR A 421 15.82 -26.31 -7.43
N ARG A 422 16.43 -25.13 -7.60
CA ARG A 422 17.73 -24.94 -8.24
C ARG A 422 18.49 -23.78 -7.60
N PHE A 423 19.73 -24.03 -7.24
CA PHE A 423 20.74 -23.02 -6.90
C PHE A 423 21.73 -22.92 -8.06
N ARG A 424 21.98 -21.69 -8.53
CA ARG A 424 22.91 -21.41 -9.62
C ARG A 424 23.74 -20.18 -9.27
N GLU A 425 25.05 -20.29 -9.38
CA GLU A 425 26.00 -19.18 -9.22
C GLU A 425 25.77 -18.43 -7.89
N CYS A 426 25.32 -19.15 -6.85
CA CYS A 426 25.05 -18.56 -5.55
C CYS A 426 26.33 -18.45 -4.72
N TYR A 427 26.43 -17.41 -3.90
CA TYR A 427 27.55 -17.25 -2.97
C TYR A 427 27.20 -17.86 -1.60
N ASN A 428 28.19 -18.49 -0.96
CA ASN A 428 28.05 -19.25 0.29
C ASN A 428 27.12 -20.48 0.22
N VAL A 429 26.68 -20.90 -0.97
CA VAL A 429 25.83 -22.09 -1.17
C VAL A 429 26.30 -22.82 -2.43
N VAL A 430 26.40 -24.15 -2.36
CA VAL A 430 26.76 -24.96 -3.53
C VAL A 430 25.66 -24.94 -4.59
N ASP A 431 26.06 -25.00 -5.86
CA ASP A 431 25.11 -25.24 -6.95
C ASP A 431 24.48 -26.62 -6.81
N GLU A 432 23.16 -26.67 -6.78
CA GLU A 432 22.38 -27.88 -6.50
C GLU A 432 21.02 -27.79 -7.20
N THR A 433 20.51 -28.92 -7.70
CA THR A 433 19.19 -28.98 -8.33
C THR A 433 18.54 -30.34 -8.11
N ASN A 434 17.23 -30.36 -7.94
CA ASN A 434 16.43 -31.58 -8.01
C ASN A 434 15.38 -31.53 -9.13
N TRP A 435 15.50 -30.58 -10.07
CA TRP A 435 14.78 -30.63 -11.33
C TRP A 435 15.32 -31.78 -12.18
N ALA A 436 14.62 -32.92 -12.12
CA ALA A 436 14.72 -34.02 -13.07
C ALA A 436 13.81 -33.78 -14.28
#